data_AF-A0A8J3RGC1-F1
#
_entry.id   AF-A0A8J3RGC1-F1
#
_cell.length_a   1.000
_cell.length_b   1.000
_cell.length_c   1.000
_cell.angle_alpha   90.00
_cell.angle_beta   90.00
_cell.angle_gamma   90.00
#
_symmetry.space_group_name_H-M   'P 1'
#
loop_
_entity.id
_entity.type
_entity.pdbx_description
1 polymer ?
#
loop_
_entity_poly.entity_id
_entity_poly.type
_entity_poly.pdbx_seq_one_letter_code
_entity_poly.pdbx_strand_id
1 'polypeptide(L)'
;MPFPEHAGPSSGDEELSFGGGPDREPWLRNRVEGWLRAHSRLAAVCVVAAVVLGAAGIGGRYLHERSREPLPPPASAFPEQVRFMVILCGGYGPGEGRGRCPGRRKAGEAEYTAVAERMRAMPELAEAFYVSGEGHGKPTVRRAVMGEEAAEGVPFTPHLRGTLRRDADFAAVAARVDAFPEVEAVVREFPDVWSGKADLAVRLCATADRLEEECARNRPGGTAGAATDAEKEAVLDRLWDLPGVETVYLQDRDHLARMLRRHGPQGADGETAPPPEQLYETFYVKLSRRAEPAEADRTAEALESLPGVGEVLPVMPAG
;
A
#
# COMPACT_ATOMS: atom_id res chain seq x y z
N MET A 1 -20.25 -3.35 -47.50
CA MET A 1 -19.08 -3.30 -48.40
C MET A 1 -18.24 -4.53 -48.10
N PRO A 2 -18.08 -5.47 -49.04
CA PRO A 2 -17.29 -6.67 -48.83
C PRO A 2 -15.81 -6.40 -49.14
N PHE A 3 -14.92 -6.86 -48.26
CA PHE A 3 -13.48 -6.78 -48.47
C PHE A 3 -13.00 -7.91 -49.40
N PRO A 4 -11.97 -7.66 -50.24
CA PRO A 4 -11.48 -8.63 -51.19
C PRO A 4 -10.59 -9.67 -50.52
N GLU A 5 -10.79 -10.92 -50.93
CA GLU A 5 -9.87 -12.03 -50.69
C GLU A 5 -8.48 -11.69 -51.24
N HIS A 6 -7.46 -11.79 -50.39
CA HIS A 6 -6.06 -11.77 -50.81
C HIS A 6 -5.52 -13.20 -50.79
N ALA A 7 -5.32 -13.72 -52.00
CA ALA A 7 -4.65 -14.97 -52.29
C ALA A 7 -3.14 -14.72 -52.51
N GLY A 8 -2.31 -15.54 -51.87
CA GLY A 8 -0.89 -15.78 -52.20
C GLY A 8 0.13 -15.05 -51.31
N PRO A 9 1.32 -15.62 -51.07
CA PRO A 9 2.00 -16.62 -51.90
C PRO A 9 2.28 -17.97 -51.22
N SER A 10 2.12 -19.03 -52.02
CA SER A 10 2.86 -20.31 -52.03
C SER A 10 4.11 -20.35 -51.14
N SER A 11 4.02 -21.05 -50.01
CA SER A 11 5.18 -21.56 -49.28
C SER A 11 5.88 -22.60 -50.15
N GLY A 12 7.07 -22.27 -50.64
CA GLY A 12 7.99 -23.28 -51.14
C GLY A 12 8.50 -24.09 -49.96
N ASP A 13 7.90 -25.25 -49.73
CA ASP A 13 8.40 -26.25 -48.81
C ASP A 13 9.67 -26.86 -49.41
N GLU A 14 10.83 -26.21 -49.19
CA GLU A 14 12.12 -26.88 -49.28
C GLU A 14 12.21 -27.90 -48.14
N GLU A 15 11.64 -29.09 -48.38
CA GLU A 15 11.93 -30.28 -47.60
C GLU A 15 13.44 -30.56 -47.68
N LEU A 16 14.19 -30.05 -46.70
CA LEU A 16 15.50 -30.57 -46.34
C LEU A 16 15.29 -31.97 -45.77
N SER A 17 15.06 -32.92 -46.67
CA SER A 17 15.07 -34.35 -46.40
C SER A 17 16.51 -34.76 -46.10
N PHE A 18 16.93 -34.52 -44.86
CA PHE A 18 18.10 -35.15 -44.28
C PHE A 18 17.79 -36.64 -44.18
N GLY A 19 18.16 -37.40 -45.21
CA GLY A 19 18.03 -38.85 -45.29
C GLY A 19 18.63 -39.54 -44.06
N GLY A 20 17.80 -39.72 -43.04
CA GLY A 20 18.06 -40.52 -41.85
C GLY A 20 17.80 -41.98 -42.15
N GLY A 21 18.71 -42.61 -42.89
CA GLY A 21 18.75 -44.06 -42.98
C GLY A 21 19.16 -44.66 -41.61
N PRO A 22 18.50 -45.72 -41.12
CA PRO A 22 18.79 -46.33 -39.81
C PRO A 22 20.20 -46.93 -39.68
N ASP A 23 20.99 -46.95 -40.75
CA ASP A 23 22.35 -47.51 -40.80
C ASP A 23 23.48 -46.47 -40.65
N ARG A 24 23.18 -45.22 -40.27
CA ARG A 24 24.23 -44.23 -39.99
C ARG A 24 24.96 -44.52 -38.67
N GLU A 25 26.10 -45.19 -38.85
CA GLU A 25 27.40 -45.04 -38.16
C GLU A 25 27.67 -45.84 -36.87
N PRO A 26 27.75 -47.19 -36.96
CA PRO A 26 28.28 -48.03 -35.87
C PRO A 26 29.72 -47.66 -35.47
N TRP A 27 30.48 -47.03 -36.35
CA TRP A 27 31.85 -46.59 -36.06
C TRP A 27 31.92 -45.38 -35.11
N LEU A 28 30.96 -44.44 -35.17
CA LEU A 28 30.86 -43.33 -34.20
C LEU A 28 30.50 -43.85 -32.81
N ARG A 29 29.55 -44.78 -32.72
CA ARG A 29 29.19 -45.45 -31.46
C ARG A 29 30.39 -46.10 -30.80
N ASN A 30 31.15 -46.90 -31.56
CA ASN A 30 32.36 -47.58 -31.03
C ASN A 30 33.44 -46.58 -30.56
N ARG A 31 33.60 -45.44 -31.26
CA ARG A 31 34.54 -44.38 -30.86
C ARG A 31 34.11 -43.69 -29.56
N VAL A 32 32.83 -43.32 -29.46
CA VAL A 32 32.28 -42.64 -28.28
C VAL A 32 32.31 -43.55 -27.07
N GLU A 33 31.96 -44.83 -27.22
CA GLU A 33 32.03 -45.81 -26.12
C GLU A 33 33.47 -46.07 -25.64
N GLY A 34 34.42 -46.20 -26.57
CA GLY A 34 35.83 -46.36 -26.23
C GLY A 34 36.39 -45.14 -25.49
N TRP A 35 36.01 -43.94 -25.94
CA TRP A 35 36.39 -42.69 -25.30
C TRP A 35 35.76 -42.53 -23.91
N LEU A 36 34.47 -42.83 -23.76
CA LEU A 36 33.75 -42.79 -22.49
C LEU A 36 34.30 -43.78 -21.47
N ARG A 37 34.74 -44.97 -21.88
CA ARG A 37 35.42 -45.92 -20.97
C ARG A 37 36.76 -45.35 -20.49
N ALA A 38 37.56 -44.82 -21.42
CA ALA A 38 38.86 -44.21 -21.11
C ALA A 38 38.75 -42.96 -20.23
N HIS A 39 37.66 -42.19 -20.37
CA HIS A 39 37.44 -40.92 -19.67
C HIS A 39 36.27 -40.97 -18.68
N SER A 40 35.85 -42.15 -18.25
CA SER A 40 34.67 -42.34 -17.39
C SER A 40 34.72 -41.51 -16.11
N ARG A 41 35.91 -41.35 -15.52
CA ARG A 41 36.13 -40.49 -14.34
C ARG A 41 35.92 -39.01 -14.66
N LEU A 42 36.44 -38.53 -15.79
CA LEU A 42 36.26 -37.14 -16.23
C LEU A 42 34.78 -36.87 -16.54
N ALA A 43 34.12 -37.79 -17.25
CA ALA A 43 32.70 -37.70 -17.56
C ALA A 43 31.85 -37.67 -16.28
N ALA A 44 32.15 -38.53 -15.31
CA ALA A 44 31.49 -38.51 -14.00
C ALA A 44 31.70 -37.18 -13.27
N VAL A 45 32.92 -36.63 -13.26
CA VAL A 45 33.21 -35.31 -12.68
C VAL A 45 32.42 -34.20 -13.38
N CYS A 46 32.34 -34.20 -14.72
CA CYS A 46 31.57 -33.22 -15.47
C CYS A 46 30.06 -33.31 -15.16
N VAL A 47 29.52 -34.52 -15.07
CA VAL A 47 28.10 -34.74 -14.70
C VAL A 47 27.84 -34.23 -13.29
N VAL A 48 28.69 -34.58 -12.32
CA VAL A 48 28.56 -34.08 -10.94
C VAL A 48 28.65 -32.56 -10.90
N ALA A 49 29.60 -31.95 -11.60
CA ALA A 49 29.74 -30.50 -11.66
C ALA A 49 28.50 -29.84 -12.28
N ALA A 50 27.97 -30.37 -13.38
CA ALA A 50 26.75 -29.87 -14.02
C ALA A 50 25.53 -29.98 -13.08
N VAL A 51 25.39 -31.08 -12.34
CA VAL A 51 24.32 -31.26 -11.36
C VAL A 51 24.45 -30.26 -10.20
N VAL A 52 25.64 -30.06 -9.67
CA VAL A 52 25.87 -29.08 -8.58
C VAL A 52 25.58 -27.66 -9.05
N LEU A 53 26.04 -27.27 -10.24
CA LEU A 53 25.74 -25.96 -10.83
C LEU A 53 24.25 -25.78 -11.11
N GLY A 54 23.57 -26.82 -11.61
CA GLY A 54 22.13 -26.81 -11.82
C GLY A 54 21.36 -26.64 -10.51
N ALA A 55 21.72 -27.40 -9.47
CA ALA A 55 21.13 -27.30 -8.15
C ALA A 55 21.38 -25.92 -7.49
N ALA A 56 22.59 -25.37 -7.63
CA ALA A 56 22.92 -24.04 -7.15
C ALA A 56 22.16 -22.94 -7.90
N GLY A 57 21.95 -23.08 -9.21
CA GLY A 57 21.15 -22.17 -10.02
C GLY A 57 19.67 -22.17 -9.60
N ILE A 58 19.08 -23.36 -9.41
CA ILE A 58 17.69 -23.51 -8.94
C ILE A 58 17.56 -22.96 -7.51
N GLY A 59 18.48 -23.31 -6.60
CA GLY A 59 18.47 -22.82 -5.23
C GLY A 59 18.65 -21.31 -5.14
N GLY A 60 19.55 -20.74 -5.94
CA GLY A 60 19.78 -19.30 -6.01
C GLY A 60 18.55 -18.55 -6.53
N ARG A 61 17.89 -19.07 -7.57
CA ARG A 61 16.64 -18.51 -8.09
C ARG A 61 15.52 -18.56 -7.05
N TYR A 62 15.33 -19.70 -6.38
CA TYR A 62 14.31 -19.85 -5.34
C TYR A 62 14.53 -18.87 -4.18
N LEU A 63 15.77 -18.71 -3.72
CA LEU A 63 16.10 -17.73 -2.66
C LEU A 63 15.89 -16.29 -3.14
N HIS A 64 16.19 -15.99 -4.40
CA HIS A 64 15.94 -14.68 -4.98
C HIS A 64 14.44 -14.37 -5.05
N GLU A 65 13.62 -15.28 -5.56
CA GLU A 65 12.16 -15.14 -5.62
C GLU A 65 11.58 -14.97 -4.21
N ARG A 66 12.02 -15.79 -3.25
CA ARG A 66 11.58 -15.69 -1.85
C ARG A 66 12.02 -14.37 -1.18
N SER A 67 13.16 -13.81 -1.57
CA SER A 67 13.61 -12.51 -1.06
C SER A 67 12.79 -11.33 -1.57
N ARG A 68 12.02 -11.53 -2.66
CA ARG A 68 11.09 -10.54 -3.22
C ARG A 68 9.67 -10.68 -2.65
N GLU A 69 9.40 -11.67 -1.81
CA GLU A 69 8.12 -11.75 -1.11
C GLU A 69 7.98 -10.55 -0.14
N PRO A 70 6.83 -9.86 -0.10
CA PRO A 70 6.64 -8.75 0.81
C PRO A 70 6.64 -9.26 2.25
N LEU A 71 7.26 -8.50 3.14
CA LEU A 71 7.26 -8.82 4.57
C LEU A 71 5.88 -8.56 5.18
N PRO A 72 5.47 -9.31 6.21
CA PRO A 72 4.27 -8.98 6.97
C PRO A 72 4.43 -7.63 7.68
N PRO A 73 3.33 -7.00 8.14
CA PRO A 73 3.42 -5.78 8.90
C PRO A 73 4.35 -5.95 10.12
N PRO A 74 5.14 -4.92 10.48
CA PRO A 74 6.08 -5.01 11.59
C PRO A 74 5.34 -5.45 12.86
N ALA A 75 5.89 -6.44 13.57
CA ALA A 75 5.29 -7.05 14.76
C ALA A 75 5.18 -6.10 15.98
N SER A 76 5.41 -4.80 15.80
CA SER A 76 5.19 -3.80 16.85
C SER A 76 3.75 -3.85 17.32
N ALA A 77 3.54 -3.94 18.62
CA ALA A 77 2.23 -3.73 19.20
C ALA A 77 1.67 -2.38 18.73
N PHE A 78 0.37 -2.33 18.44
CA PHE A 78 -0.32 -1.06 18.24
C PHE A 78 -0.03 -0.16 19.44
N PRO A 79 0.29 1.14 19.23
CA PRO A 79 0.58 2.03 20.34
C PRO A 79 -0.60 2.04 21.32
N GLU A 80 -0.29 1.90 22.61
CA GLU A 80 -1.31 1.88 23.67
C GLU A 80 -1.95 3.25 23.89
N GLN A 81 -1.20 4.32 23.59
CA GLN A 81 -1.70 5.68 23.69
C GLN A 81 -2.62 5.99 22.52
N VAL A 82 -3.88 6.25 22.86
CA VAL A 82 -4.89 6.66 21.88
C VAL A 82 -4.95 8.16 21.84
N ARG A 83 -4.57 8.69 20.67
CA ARG A 83 -4.78 10.08 20.32
C ARG A 83 -6.15 10.24 19.68
N PHE A 84 -6.73 11.42 19.83
CA PHE A 84 -7.94 11.80 19.14
C PHE A 84 -7.85 13.26 18.75
N MET A 85 -8.61 13.61 17.72
CA MET A 85 -8.75 14.96 17.23
C MET A 85 -10.17 15.48 17.49
N VAL A 86 -10.27 16.76 17.80
CA VAL A 86 -11.53 17.48 17.97
C VAL A 86 -11.60 18.56 16.91
N ILE A 87 -12.66 18.50 16.12
CA ILE A 87 -12.94 19.44 15.06
C ILE A 87 -14.00 20.40 15.59
N LEU A 88 -13.72 21.70 15.57
CA LEU A 88 -14.70 22.71 15.97
C LEU A 88 -15.55 23.16 14.78
N CYS A 89 -16.73 23.68 15.08
CA CYS A 89 -17.70 24.15 14.10
C CYS A 89 -17.07 25.08 13.04
N GLY A 90 -17.40 24.82 11.77
CA GLY A 90 -16.94 25.61 10.63
C GLY A 90 -15.49 25.32 10.25
N GLY A 91 -14.94 24.20 10.71
CA GLY A 91 -13.66 23.65 10.25
C GLY A 91 -13.69 23.26 8.76
N TYR A 92 -14.85 22.90 8.22
CA TYR A 92 -15.07 22.52 6.83
C TYR A 92 -15.80 23.62 6.04
N GLY A 93 -15.25 24.84 6.04
CA GLY A 93 -15.71 25.94 5.18
C GLY A 93 -17.15 26.47 5.43
N PRO A 94 -17.53 27.58 4.79
CA PRO A 94 -18.89 28.11 4.88
C PRO A 94 -19.84 27.32 3.97
N GLY A 95 -20.83 26.63 4.55
CA GLY A 95 -21.96 26.06 3.81
C GLY A 95 -22.13 24.54 3.85
N GLU A 96 -21.15 23.79 4.36
CA GLU A 96 -21.19 22.32 4.39
C GLU A 96 -20.99 21.74 5.79
N GLY A 97 -21.51 22.43 6.82
CA GLY A 97 -21.57 21.85 8.17
C GLY A 97 -22.48 20.63 8.17
N ARG A 98 -21.94 19.44 7.88
CA ARG A 98 -22.64 18.19 8.14
C ARG A 98 -22.72 18.03 9.66
N GLY A 99 -23.93 17.89 10.22
CA GLY A 99 -24.12 17.57 11.64
C GLY A 99 -24.52 18.75 12.54
N ARG A 100 -23.84 18.90 13.69
CA ARG A 100 -24.31 19.64 14.88
C ARG A 100 -24.16 21.15 14.87
N CYS A 101 -23.57 21.72 13.82
CA CYS A 101 -23.24 23.15 13.77
C CYS A 101 -24.01 23.96 12.69
N PRO A 102 -25.34 23.82 12.53
CA PRO A 102 -26.06 24.59 11.53
C PRO A 102 -25.99 26.10 11.85
N GLY A 103 -25.58 26.90 10.86
CA GLY A 103 -25.53 28.36 10.96
C GLY A 103 -24.47 28.93 11.90
N ARG A 104 -23.57 28.11 12.45
CA ARG A 104 -22.45 28.61 13.27
C ARG A 104 -21.32 29.15 12.39
N ARG A 105 -20.67 30.21 12.88
CA ARG A 105 -19.45 30.75 12.25
C ARG A 105 -18.27 29.81 12.46
N LYS A 106 -17.26 29.95 11.60
CA LYS A 106 -15.95 29.31 11.77
C LYS A 106 -15.35 29.65 13.14
N ALA A 107 -14.92 28.63 13.87
CA ALA A 107 -14.23 28.79 15.15
C ALA A 107 -12.89 29.52 14.94
N GLY A 108 -12.63 30.53 15.77
CA GLY A 108 -11.37 31.26 15.83
C GLY A 108 -10.38 30.64 16.81
N GLU A 109 -9.12 31.08 16.77
CA GLU A 109 -8.06 30.58 17.65
C GLU A 109 -8.40 30.70 19.15
N ALA A 110 -9.09 31.77 19.55
CA ALA A 110 -9.55 31.94 20.92
C ALA A 110 -10.55 30.85 21.36
N GLU A 111 -11.40 30.37 20.45
CA GLU A 111 -12.34 29.27 20.74
C GLU A 111 -11.60 27.94 20.84
N TYR A 112 -10.64 27.68 19.96
CA TYR A 112 -9.75 26.52 20.07
C TYR A 112 -9.03 26.51 21.41
N THR A 113 -8.44 27.63 21.81
CA THR A 113 -7.74 27.76 23.10
C THR A 113 -8.68 27.52 24.28
N ALA A 114 -9.87 28.11 24.28
CA ALA A 114 -10.85 27.94 25.34
C ALA A 114 -11.37 26.50 25.46
N VAL A 115 -11.57 25.80 24.34
CA VAL A 115 -11.94 24.38 24.34
C VAL A 115 -10.77 23.51 24.82
N ALA A 116 -9.53 23.81 24.39
CA ALA A 116 -8.35 23.08 24.84
C ALA A 116 -8.17 23.17 26.36
N GLU A 117 -8.36 24.35 26.96
CA GLU A 117 -8.31 24.52 28.42
C GLU A 117 -9.38 23.69 29.14
N ARG A 118 -10.61 23.65 28.62
CA ARG A 118 -11.67 22.78 29.15
C ARG A 118 -11.31 21.30 29.04
N MET A 119 -10.67 20.88 27.95
CA MET A 119 -10.18 19.52 27.79
C MET A 119 -9.07 19.20 28.79
N ARG A 120 -8.11 20.11 29.03
CA ARG A 120 -7.03 19.89 30.00
C ARG A 120 -7.51 19.64 31.44
N ALA A 121 -8.69 20.13 31.79
CA ALA A 121 -9.31 19.86 33.08
C ALA A 121 -9.85 18.42 33.23
N MET A 122 -9.89 17.62 32.16
CA MET A 122 -10.35 16.24 32.19
C MET A 122 -9.23 15.30 32.70
N PRO A 123 -9.42 14.58 33.83
CA PRO A 123 -8.38 13.73 34.40
C PRO A 123 -8.00 12.53 33.52
N GLU A 124 -8.87 12.13 32.59
CA GLU A 124 -8.64 11.04 31.64
C GLU A 124 -7.62 11.40 30.54
N LEU A 125 -7.34 12.69 30.36
CA LEU A 125 -6.38 13.17 29.37
C LEU A 125 -4.97 13.26 29.96
N ALA A 126 -3.99 12.78 29.18
CA ALA A 126 -2.58 13.02 29.41
C ALA A 126 -2.22 14.42 28.90
N GLU A 127 -2.72 14.78 27.71
CA GLU A 127 -2.42 16.03 27.02
C GLU A 127 -3.64 16.51 26.23
N ALA A 128 -3.76 17.83 26.07
CA ALA A 128 -4.68 18.46 25.14
C ALA A 128 -4.07 19.78 24.64
N PHE A 129 -4.01 19.98 23.32
CA PHE A 129 -3.46 21.19 22.73
C PHE A 129 -4.08 21.53 21.38
N TYR A 130 -3.95 22.80 21.00
CA TYR A 130 -4.37 23.32 19.72
C TYR A 130 -3.28 23.08 18.67
N VAL A 131 -3.69 22.59 17.51
CA VAL A 131 -2.85 22.44 16.32
C VAL A 131 -3.34 23.46 15.29
N SER A 132 -2.49 24.46 15.00
CA SER A 132 -2.77 25.46 13.97
C SER A 132 -2.84 24.80 12.59
N GLY A 133 -3.72 25.33 11.74
CA GLY A 133 -3.76 24.94 10.33
C GLY A 133 -2.53 25.40 9.53
N GLU A 134 -1.84 26.42 10.04
CA GLU A 134 -0.60 26.94 9.47
C GLU A 134 0.57 26.03 9.84
N GLY A 135 1.24 25.46 8.83
CA GLY A 135 2.53 24.75 8.99
C GLY A 135 2.49 23.22 8.89
N HIS A 136 1.31 22.60 8.77
CA HIS A 136 1.20 21.13 8.66
C HIS A 136 0.49 20.71 7.35
N GLY A 137 1.03 21.16 6.22
CA GLY A 137 0.57 20.80 4.88
C GLY A 137 0.98 19.39 4.45
N LYS A 138 0.99 18.40 5.34
CA LYS A 138 1.22 17.00 4.95
C LYS A 138 -0.05 16.19 5.20
N PRO A 139 -0.49 15.38 4.22
CA PRO A 139 -1.72 14.62 4.33
C PRO A 139 -1.66 13.73 5.58
N THR A 140 -2.58 13.94 6.52
CA THR A 140 -2.73 13.05 7.66
C THR A 140 -3.06 11.64 7.16
N VAL A 141 -2.37 10.65 7.72
CA VAL A 141 -2.60 9.21 7.53
C VAL A 141 -4.08 8.83 7.66
N ARG A 142 -4.90 9.59 8.39
CA ARG A 142 -6.35 9.40 8.41
C ARG A 142 -7.00 9.50 7.01
N ARG A 143 -6.59 10.44 6.15
CA ARG A 143 -7.13 10.57 4.78
C ARG A 143 -6.68 9.41 3.89
N ALA A 144 -5.40 9.04 4.01
CA ALA A 144 -4.78 7.88 3.37
C ALA A 144 -5.42 6.53 3.79
N VAL A 145 -5.79 6.38 5.06
CA VAL A 145 -6.34 5.15 5.62
C VAL A 145 -7.86 5.06 5.42
N MET A 146 -8.56 6.19 5.28
CA MET A 146 -10.02 6.21 5.09
C MET A 146 -10.46 6.45 3.64
N GLY A 147 -9.52 6.53 2.69
CA GLY A 147 -9.85 6.82 1.28
C GLY A 147 -10.52 8.18 1.07
N GLU A 148 -10.19 9.16 1.91
CA GLU A 148 -10.54 10.55 1.64
C GLU A 148 -9.44 11.12 0.75
N GLU A 149 -9.78 11.56 -0.47
CA GLU A 149 -8.83 12.22 -1.37
C GLU A 149 -8.01 13.23 -0.58
N ALA A 150 -6.68 13.10 -0.67
CA ALA A 150 -5.80 14.20 -0.37
C ALA A 150 -5.95 15.23 -1.50
N ALA A 151 -7.11 15.89 -1.58
CA ALA A 151 -7.31 16.97 -2.53
C ALA A 151 -6.17 17.97 -2.33
N GLU A 152 -5.37 18.12 -3.38
CA GLU A 152 -4.17 18.93 -3.39
C GLU A 152 -4.55 20.36 -2.97
N GLY A 153 -3.95 20.83 -1.88
CA GLY A 153 -4.24 22.17 -1.38
C GLY A 153 -5.48 22.32 -0.48
N VAL A 154 -6.11 21.24 0.01
CA VAL A 154 -7.06 21.40 1.14
C VAL A 154 -6.28 21.80 2.37
N PRO A 155 -6.38 23.07 2.83
CA PRO A 155 -5.61 23.55 3.96
C PRO A 155 -5.93 22.68 5.17
N PHE A 156 -4.89 22.32 5.92
CA PHE A 156 -5.05 21.57 7.16
C PHE A 156 -6.01 22.34 8.06
N THR A 157 -7.17 21.75 8.33
CA THR A 157 -8.14 22.40 9.21
C THR A 157 -7.55 22.43 10.63
N PRO A 158 -7.48 23.60 11.26
CA PRO A 158 -7.07 23.68 12.65
C PRO A 158 -7.92 22.74 13.50
N HIS A 159 -7.32 22.07 14.47
CA HIS A 159 -8.04 21.14 15.34
C HIS A 159 -7.40 21.09 16.72
N LEU A 160 -8.08 20.48 17.68
CA LEU A 160 -7.47 20.12 18.95
C LEU A 160 -7.03 18.68 18.90
N ARG A 161 -5.86 18.40 19.45
CA ARG A 161 -5.39 17.04 19.67
C ARG A 161 -5.44 16.73 21.16
N GLY A 162 -5.97 15.57 21.50
CA GLY A 162 -5.96 15.03 22.85
C GLY A 162 -5.28 13.66 22.89
N THR A 163 -4.57 13.38 23.98
CA THR A 163 -3.97 12.07 24.26
C THR A 163 -4.63 11.48 25.49
N LEU A 164 -5.21 10.28 25.38
CA LEU A 164 -5.82 9.58 26.51
C LEU A 164 -4.77 8.88 27.37
N ARG A 165 -5.00 8.85 28.69
CA ARG A 165 -4.20 8.01 29.60
C ARG A 165 -4.52 6.53 29.43
N ARG A 166 -5.76 6.19 29.06
CA ARG A 166 -6.24 4.82 28.85
C ARG A 166 -7.19 4.79 27.66
N ASP A 167 -7.00 3.82 26.77
CA ASP A 167 -7.85 3.64 25.58
C ASP A 167 -9.35 3.48 25.94
N ALA A 168 -9.64 2.73 27.01
CA ALA A 168 -11.00 2.46 27.48
C ALA A 168 -11.79 3.74 27.86
N ASP A 169 -11.12 4.86 28.14
CA ASP A 169 -11.77 6.11 28.52
C ASP A 169 -12.29 6.90 27.30
N PHE A 170 -11.94 6.50 26.07
CA PHE A 170 -12.28 7.27 24.86
C PHE A 170 -13.77 7.53 24.71
N ALA A 171 -14.63 6.53 24.89
CA ALA A 171 -16.07 6.72 24.69
C ALA A 171 -16.65 7.78 25.64
N ALA A 172 -16.22 7.76 26.91
CA ALA A 172 -16.67 8.72 27.91
C ALA A 172 -16.11 10.13 27.65
N VAL A 173 -14.83 10.23 27.29
CA VAL A 173 -14.18 11.49 26.94
C VAL A 173 -14.79 12.08 25.68
N ALA A 174 -14.96 11.28 24.63
CA ALA A 174 -15.58 11.69 23.38
C ALA A 174 -16.97 12.26 23.64
N ALA A 175 -17.85 11.54 24.34
CA ALA A 175 -19.18 12.04 24.70
C ALA A 175 -19.15 13.37 25.48
N ARG A 176 -18.18 13.56 26.39
CA ARG A 176 -18.04 14.79 27.18
C ARG A 176 -17.57 15.97 26.33
N VAL A 177 -16.58 15.76 25.46
CA VAL A 177 -16.07 16.78 24.54
C VAL A 177 -17.10 17.14 23.48
N ASP A 178 -17.79 16.12 22.98
CA ASP A 178 -18.84 16.22 21.95
C ASP A 178 -20.10 16.96 22.43
N ALA A 179 -20.27 17.11 23.74
CA ALA A 179 -21.30 17.96 24.35
C ALA A 179 -20.94 19.45 24.36
N PHE A 180 -19.72 19.83 23.97
CA PHE A 180 -19.34 21.24 23.86
C PHE A 180 -20.02 21.88 22.63
N PRO A 181 -20.65 23.05 22.78
CA PRO A 181 -21.40 23.67 21.68
C PRO A 181 -20.53 24.14 20.52
N GLU A 182 -19.21 24.22 20.70
CA GLU A 182 -18.23 24.55 19.66
C GLU A 182 -17.73 23.33 18.89
N VAL A 183 -18.00 22.12 19.37
CA VAL A 183 -17.46 20.88 18.80
C VAL A 183 -18.40 20.35 17.72
N GLU A 184 -17.84 20.09 16.55
CA GLU A 184 -18.52 19.47 15.42
C GLU A 184 -18.38 17.95 15.47
N ALA A 185 -17.16 17.48 15.72
CA ALA A 185 -16.85 16.06 15.79
C ALA A 185 -15.65 15.79 16.71
N VAL A 186 -15.70 14.63 17.37
CA VAL A 186 -14.57 14.02 18.07
C VAL A 186 -14.23 12.72 17.38
N VAL A 187 -12.99 12.58 16.93
CA VAL A 187 -12.58 11.41 16.14
C VAL A 187 -11.29 10.84 16.66
N ARG A 188 -11.25 9.53 16.85
CA ARG A 188 -10.03 8.80 17.18
C ARG A 188 -9.02 8.96 16.06
N GLU A 189 -7.78 9.33 16.39
CA GLU A 189 -6.71 9.36 15.40
C GLU A 189 -6.23 7.93 15.15
N PHE A 190 -6.08 7.58 13.88
CA PHE A 190 -5.42 6.34 13.52
C PHE A 190 -3.94 6.41 13.93
N PRO A 191 -3.42 5.39 14.61
CA PRO A 191 -2.01 5.35 14.89
C PRO A 191 -1.23 5.22 13.58
N ASP A 192 -0.26 6.10 13.39
CA ASP A 192 0.68 5.97 12.28
C ASP A 192 1.73 4.90 12.62
N VAL A 193 1.33 3.63 12.54
CA VAL A 193 2.20 2.48 12.81
C VAL A 193 3.31 2.31 11.78
N TRP A 194 3.20 3.01 10.64
CA TRP A 194 4.16 2.97 9.54
C TRP A 194 5.15 4.13 9.58
N SER A 195 4.89 5.13 10.44
CA SER A 195 5.77 6.27 10.64
C SER A 195 7.22 5.84 10.89
N GLY A 196 8.12 6.33 10.04
CA GLY A 196 9.55 5.99 10.07
C GLY A 196 9.92 4.56 9.67
N LYS A 197 8.95 3.69 9.39
CA LYS A 197 9.17 2.29 8.93
C LYS A 197 8.99 2.14 7.42
N ALA A 198 8.18 2.99 6.83
CA ALA A 198 8.00 3.10 5.38
C ALA A 198 8.06 4.57 4.97
N ASP A 199 8.30 4.81 3.69
CA ASP A 199 8.39 6.12 3.08
C ASP A 199 7.22 6.35 2.10
N LEU A 200 6.70 5.27 1.49
CA LEU A 200 5.53 5.29 0.62
C LEU A 200 4.50 4.24 1.03
N ALA A 201 3.23 4.50 0.74
CA ALA A 201 2.11 3.59 0.83
C ALA A 201 1.45 3.50 -0.56
N VAL A 202 1.50 2.33 -1.17
CA VAL A 202 0.86 2.03 -2.46
C VAL A 202 -0.44 1.31 -2.15
N ARG A 203 -1.57 2.02 -2.21
CA ARG A 203 -2.88 1.45 -1.95
C ARG A 203 -3.39 0.78 -3.21
N LEU A 204 -3.78 -0.48 -3.05
CA LEU A 204 -4.37 -1.26 -4.12
C LEU A 204 -5.87 -1.03 -4.20
N CYS A 205 -6.42 -1.19 -5.39
CA CYS A 205 -7.85 -1.07 -5.62
C CYS A 205 -8.66 -2.05 -4.75
N ALA A 206 -9.81 -1.58 -4.25
CA ALA A 206 -10.81 -2.38 -3.54
C ALA A 206 -12.21 -2.28 -4.15
N THR A 207 -13.14 -3.10 -3.66
CA THR A 207 -14.54 -3.13 -4.10
C THR A 207 -15.42 -2.06 -3.42
N ALA A 208 -15.06 -1.61 -2.23
CA ALA A 208 -15.71 -0.47 -1.57
C ALA A 208 -14.80 0.76 -1.56
N ASP A 209 -13.88 0.84 -2.53
CA ASP A 209 -12.96 1.97 -2.63
C ASP A 209 -13.72 3.19 -3.14
N ARG A 210 -13.41 4.36 -2.58
CA ARG A 210 -13.90 5.62 -3.15
C ARG A 210 -13.10 6.01 -4.39
N LEU A 211 -11.96 5.36 -4.60
CA LEU A 211 -11.12 5.49 -5.80
C LEU A 211 -11.58 4.62 -6.98
N GLU A 212 -12.88 4.32 -7.10
CA GLU A 212 -13.39 3.53 -8.22
C GLU A 212 -12.99 4.13 -9.57
N GLU A 213 -12.92 5.46 -9.67
CA GLU A 213 -12.54 6.16 -10.89
C GLU A 213 -11.06 6.01 -11.23
N GLU A 214 -10.15 6.18 -10.26
CA GLU A 214 -8.70 5.97 -10.44
C GLU A 214 -8.42 4.50 -10.80
N CYS A 215 -9.07 3.59 -10.08
CA CYS A 215 -8.96 2.16 -10.33
C CYS A 215 -9.46 1.77 -11.72
N ALA A 216 -10.56 2.35 -12.18
CA ALA A 216 -11.03 2.14 -13.55
C ALA A 216 -10.06 2.75 -14.57
N ARG A 217 -9.55 3.97 -14.33
CA ARG A 217 -8.62 4.68 -15.23
C ARG A 217 -7.34 3.91 -15.50
N ASN A 218 -6.81 3.24 -14.48
CA ASN A 218 -5.56 2.50 -14.57
C ASN A 218 -5.71 1.09 -15.18
N ARG A 219 -6.95 0.61 -15.40
CA ARG A 219 -7.19 -0.72 -15.97
C ARG A 219 -7.53 -0.70 -17.46
N PRO A 220 -7.05 -1.69 -18.23
CA PRO A 220 -7.54 -1.91 -19.59
C PRO A 220 -9.05 -2.15 -19.59
N GLY A 221 -9.80 -1.31 -20.31
CA GLY A 221 -11.25 -1.43 -20.43
C GLY A 221 -12.07 -0.79 -19.31
N GLY A 222 -11.45 -0.06 -18.37
CA GLY A 222 -12.18 0.78 -17.42
C GLY A 222 -12.91 0.00 -16.32
N THR A 223 -12.45 -1.20 -15.96
CA THR A 223 -13.14 -2.04 -14.97
C THR A 223 -12.89 -1.56 -13.54
N ALA A 224 -13.95 -1.39 -12.76
CA ALA A 224 -13.86 -1.12 -11.33
C ALA A 224 -13.69 -2.43 -10.51
N GLY A 225 -13.30 -2.28 -9.24
CA GLY A 225 -13.23 -3.37 -8.28
C GLY A 225 -11.82 -3.65 -7.74
N ALA A 226 -11.72 -4.68 -6.91
CA ALA A 226 -10.49 -5.01 -6.20
C ALA A 226 -9.34 -5.44 -7.13
N ALA A 227 -8.10 -5.13 -6.72
CA ALA A 227 -6.90 -5.60 -7.42
C ALA A 227 -6.86 -7.12 -7.51
N THR A 228 -6.63 -7.65 -8.70
CA THR A 228 -6.47 -9.09 -8.95
C THR A 228 -5.09 -9.56 -8.48
N ASP A 229 -4.90 -10.87 -8.26
CA ASP A 229 -3.60 -11.40 -7.83
C ASP A 229 -2.49 -11.13 -8.86
N ALA A 230 -2.82 -11.15 -10.16
CA ALA A 230 -1.88 -10.79 -11.22
C ALA A 230 -1.51 -9.30 -11.20
N GLU A 231 -2.46 -8.41 -10.90
CA GLU A 231 -2.19 -6.98 -10.72
C GLU A 231 -1.28 -6.75 -9.50
N LYS A 232 -1.56 -7.43 -8.38
CA LYS A 232 -0.73 -7.37 -7.17
C LYS A 232 0.70 -7.79 -7.44
N GLU A 233 0.88 -8.91 -8.13
CA GLU A 233 2.19 -9.45 -8.51
C GLU A 233 2.93 -8.46 -9.42
N ALA A 234 2.26 -7.88 -10.42
CA ALA A 234 2.85 -6.89 -11.31
C ALA A 234 3.28 -5.60 -10.58
N VAL A 235 2.49 -5.13 -9.61
CA VAL A 235 2.86 -3.98 -8.76
C VAL A 235 4.07 -4.31 -7.90
N LEU A 236 4.10 -5.49 -7.29
CA LEU A 236 5.22 -5.95 -6.46
C LEU A 236 6.52 -6.11 -7.28
N ASP A 237 6.43 -6.69 -8.47
CA ASP A 237 7.57 -6.81 -9.37
C ASP A 237 8.09 -5.44 -9.78
N ARG A 238 7.19 -4.52 -10.12
CA ARG A 238 7.55 -3.15 -10.47
C ARG A 238 8.23 -2.44 -9.30
N LEU A 239 7.76 -2.63 -8.06
CA LEU A 239 8.40 -2.09 -6.86
C LEU A 239 9.83 -2.57 -6.71
N TRP A 240 10.10 -3.87 -6.86
CA TRP A 240 11.45 -4.42 -6.73
C TRP A 240 12.40 -4.03 -7.87
N ASP A 241 11.85 -3.66 -9.03
CA ASP A 241 12.62 -3.18 -10.17
C ASP A 241 12.96 -1.68 -10.08
N LEU A 242 12.37 -0.94 -9.13
CA LEU A 242 12.67 0.47 -8.91
C LEU A 242 13.98 0.64 -8.11
N PRO A 243 14.84 1.58 -8.50
CA PRO A 243 16.04 1.88 -7.72
C PRO A 243 15.66 2.38 -6.33
N GLY A 244 16.51 2.08 -5.35
CA GLY A 244 16.34 2.59 -4.00
C GLY A 244 15.31 1.85 -3.14
N VAL A 245 14.49 0.94 -3.68
CA VAL A 245 13.59 0.12 -2.86
C VAL A 245 14.40 -0.86 -2.01
N GLU A 246 14.31 -0.72 -0.68
CA GLU A 246 15.03 -1.54 0.29
C GLU A 246 14.14 -2.66 0.85
N THR A 247 12.88 -2.35 1.14
CA THR A 247 11.93 -3.31 1.73
C THR A 247 10.52 -2.99 1.30
N VAL A 248 9.74 -4.03 1.03
CA VAL A 248 8.30 -3.94 0.80
C VAL A 248 7.59 -4.72 1.89
N TYR A 249 6.62 -4.09 2.55
CA TYR A 249 5.71 -4.74 3.48
C TYR A 249 4.32 -4.82 2.86
N LEU A 250 3.58 -5.88 3.15
CA LEU A 250 2.17 -6.00 2.77
C LEU A 250 1.29 -5.83 4.01
N GLN A 251 0.44 -4.80 3.99
CA GLN A 251 -0.74 -4.75 4.85
C GLN A 251 -1.89 -5.44 4.13
N ASP A 252 -2.20 -6.65 4.57
CA ASP A 252 -3.37 -7.40 4.09
C ASP A 252 -4.69 -6.84 4.66
N ARG A 253 -5.80 -7.29 4.07
CA ARG A 253 -7.17 -6.90 4.45
C ARG A 253 -7.50 -7.23 5.90
N ASP A 254 -7.06 -8.38 6.39
CA ASP A 254 -7.34 -8.81 7.76
C ASP A 254 -6.63 -7.95 8.79
N HIS A 255 -5.39 -7.53 8.50
CA HIS A 255 -4.61 -6.62 9.30
C HIS A 255 -5.27 -5.24 9.33
N LEU A 256 -5.66 -4.70 8.17
CA LEU A 256 -6.40 -3.44 8.11
C LEU A 256 -7.72 -3.55 8.88
N ALA A 257 -8.49 -4.62 8.71
CA ALA A 257 -9.74 -4.83 9.44
C ALA A 257 -9.53 -4.87 10.97
N ARG A 258 -8.46 -5.51 11.46
CA ARG A 258 -8.09 -5.48 12.89
C ARG A 258 -7.76 -4.06 13.35
N MET A 259 -7.02 -3.30 12.54
CA MET A 259 -6.67 -1.92 12.84
C MET A 259 -7.91 -1.03 12.90
N LEU A 260 -8.81 -1.13 11.91
CA LEU A 260 -10.09 -0.42 11.86
C LEU A 260 -10.99 -0.77 13.05
N ARG A 261 -11.10 -2.04 13.45
CA ARG A 261 -11.90 -2.42 14.63
C ARG A 261 -11.37 -1.82 15.92
N ARG A 262 -10.05 -1.63 16.05
CA ARG A 262 -9.41 -1.12 17.26
C ARG A 262 -9.33 0.41 17.29
N HIS A 263 -9.06 1.02 16.15
CA HIS A 263 -8.71 2.44 16.04
C HIS A 263 -9.63 3.23 15.11
N GLY A 264 -10.53 2.55 14.39
CA GLY A 264 -11.45 3.18 13.48
C GLY A 264 -12.36 4.19 14.17
N PRO A 265 -12.80 5.22 13.43
CA PRO A 265 -13.74 6.18 13.95
C PRO A 265 -15.01 5.43 14.38
N GLN A 266 -15.24 5.33 15.68
CA GLN A 266 -16.56 5.01 16.20
C GLN A 266 -17.42 6.24 15.99
N GLY A 267 -18.04 6.36 14.82
CA GLY A 267 -19.08 7.35 14.59
C GLY A 267 -20.20 7.18 15.63
N ALA A 268 -20.96 8.25 15.87
CA ALA A 268 -22.13 8.20 16.76
C ALA A 268 -23.15 7.12 16.35
N ASP A 269 -23.14 6.75 15.06
CA ASP A 269 -24.04 5.76 14.46
C ASP A 269 -23.53 4.32 14.62
N GLY A 270 -22.38 4.12 15.27
CA GLY A 270 -21.80 2.80 15.48
C GLY A 270 -21.37 2.12 14.18
N GLU A 271 -21.01 2.90 13.14
CA GLU A 271 -20.57 2.36 11.85
C GLU A 271 -19.50 1.29 12.06
N THR A 272 -19.90 0.05 11.74
CA THR A 272 -19.01 -1.09 11.71
C THR A 272 -17.99 -0.91 10.61
N ALA A 273 -16.72 -1.17 10.91
CA ALA A 273 -15.69 -1.28 9.89
C ALA A 273 -16.18 -2.18 8.74
N PRO A 274 -15.92 -1.83 7.46
CA PRO A 274 -16.30 -2.66 6.35
C PRO A 274 -15.78 -4.09 6.52
N PRO A 275 -16.49 -5.10 6.01
CA PRO A 275 -16.00 -6.46 6.10
C PRO A 275 -14.69 -6.60 5.29
N PRO A 276 -13.76 -7.49 5.68
CA PRO A 276 -12.41 -7.53 5.11
C PRO A 276 -12.37 -7.60 3.58
N GLU A 277 -13.30 -8.31 2.94
CA GLU A 277 -13.40 -8.45 1.48
C GLU A 277 -13.65 -7.13 0.74
N GLN A 278 -14.13 -6.11 1.42
CA GLN A 278 -14.35 -4.76 0.89
C GLN A 278 -13.15 -3.83 1.11
N LEU A 279 -12.18 -4.26 1.91
CA LEU A 279 -11.01 -3.46 2.22
C LEU A 279 -9.94 -3.61 1.14
N TYR A 280 -9.16 -2.54 0.98
CA TYR A 280 -7.96 -2.56 0.16
C TYR A 280 -6.80 -3.24 0.89
N GLU A 281 -5.78 -3.56 0.11
CA GLU A 281 -4.46 -3.94 0.60
C GLU A 281 -3.49 -2.79 0.31
N THR A 282 -2.38 -2.74 1.04
CA THR A 282 -1.39 -1.67 0.86
C THR A 282 0.01 -2.23 0.91
N PHE A 283 0.81 -1.94 -0.12
CA PHE A 283 2.25 -2.13 -0.06
C PHE A 283 2.88 -0.91 0.62
N TYR A 284 3.52 -1.11 1.75
CA TYR A 284 4.32 -0.08 2.41
C TYR A 284 5.78 -0.27 1.99
N VAL A 285 6.37 0.77 1.43
CA VAL A 285 7.68 0.70 0.78
C VAL A 285 8.68 1.52 1.59
N LYS A 286 9.77 0.88 1.99
CA LYS A 286 10.95 1.54 2.55
C LYS A 286 11.96 1.80 1.43
N LEU A 287 12.30 3.07 1.27
CA LEU A 287 13.37 3.50 0.38
C LEU A 287 14.69 3.56 1.17
N SER A 288 15.77 3.29 0.46
CA SER A 288 17.13 3.37 0.97
C SER A 288 17.41 4.76 1.53
N ARG A 289 18.16 4.86 2.62
CA ARG A 289 18.57 6.14 3.23
C ARG A 289 19.35 7.07 2.30
N ARG A 290 19.86 6.55 1.18
CA ARG A 290 20.55 7.31 0.14
C ARG A 290 19.61 7.88 -0.91
N ALA A 291 18.33 7.52 -0.87
CA ALA A 291 17.34 8.05 -1.79
C ALA A 291 17.10 9.52 -1.50
N GLU A 292 17.20 10.35 -2.54
CA GLU A 292 16.85 11.77 -2.45
C GLU A 292 15.32 11.92 -2.34
N PRO A 293 14.78 12.99 -1.73
CA PRO A 293 13.33 13.20 -1.66
C PRO A 293 12.64 13.10 -3.04
N ALA A 294 13.28 13.64 -4.09
CA ALA A 294 12.78 13.56 -5.47
C ALA A 294 12.76 12.12 -6.04
N GLU A 295 13.45 11.16 -5.42
CA GLU A 295 13.35 9.74 -5.79
C GLU A 295 12.02 9.16 -5.31
N ALA A 296 11.56 9.52 -4.12
CA ALA A 296 10.26 9.08 -3.61
C ALA A 296 9.11 9.55 -4.52
N ASP A 297 9.16 10.80 -4.99
CA ASP A 297 8.17 11.35 -5.91
C ASP A 297 8.17 10.60 -7.26
N ARG A 298 9.34 10.36 -7.84
CA ARG A 298 9.46 9.59 -9.09
C ARG A 298 9.00 8.14 -8.93
N THR A 299 9.28 7.52 -7.78
CA THR A 299 8.79 6.18 -7.45
C THR A 299 7.27 6.19 -7.36
N ALA A 300 6.65 7.20 -6.72
CA ALA A 300 5.21 7.34 -6.66
C ALA A 300 4.59 7.49 -8.06
N GLU A 301 5.08 8.45 -8.87
CA GLU A 301 4.62 8.67 -10.25
C GLU A 301 4.71 7.39 -11.11
N ALA A 302 5.79 6.61 -10.95
CA ALA A 302 6.00 5.38 -11.71
C ALA A 302 5.05 4.24 -11.32
N LEU A 303 4.39 4.33 -10.17
CA LEU A 303 3.50 3.31 -9.62
C LEU A 303 2.03 3.71 -9.79
N GLU A 304 1.71 5.00 -9.74
CA GLU A 304 0.33 5.52 -9.82
C GLU A 304 -0.45 5.07 -11.04
N SER A 305 0.23 4.86 -12.18
CA SER A 305 -0.43 4.46 -13.43
C SER A 305 -0.58 2.94 -13.61
N LEU A 306 -0.18 2.13 -12.63
CA LEU A 306 -0.22 0.68 -12.76
C LEU A 306 -1.64 0.13 -12.55
N PRO A 307 -2.06 -0.87 -13.34
CA PRO A 307 -3.31 -1.58 -13.09
C PRO A 307 -3.37 -2.15 -11.66
N GLY A 308 -4.49 -1.91 -10.98
CA GLY A 308 -4.69 -2.35 -9.59
C GLY A 308 -4.13 -1.40 -8.52
N VAL A 309 -3.44 -0.32 -8.88
CA VAL A 309 -3.08 0.77 -7.96
C VAL A 309 -4.19 1.81 -7.97
N GLY A 310 -4.70 2.13 -6.78
CA GLY A 310 -5.65 3.22 -6.58
C GLY A 310 -4.94 4.54 -6.32
N GLU A 311 -3.99 4.55 -5.38
CA GLU A 311 -3.21 5.75 -5.04
C GLU A 311 -1.83 5.39 -4.50
N VAL A 312 -0.91 6.35 -4.57
CA VAL A 312 0.39 6.27 -3.91
C VAL A 312 0.56 7.50 -3.02
N LEU A 313 0.88 7.27 -1.76
CA LEU A 313 0.96 8.34 -0.76
C LEU A 313 2.29 8.30 0.00
N PRO A 314 2.85 9.46 0.37
CA PRO A 314 3.97 9.50 1.28
C PRO A 314 3.54 9.05 2.68
N VAL A 315 4.39 8.24 3.32
CA VAL A 315 4.26 7.91 4.74
C VAL A 315 4.98 8.97 5.56
N MET A 316 4.38 9.39 6.67
CA MET A 316 4.97 10.45 7.49
C MET A 316 6.26 9.95 8.17
N PRO A 317 7.33 10.77 8.21
CA PRO A 317 8.52 10.42 8.97
C PRO A 317 8.18 10.35 10.46
N ALA A 318 8.94 9.55 11.21
CA ALA A 318 8.85 9.54 12.67
C ALA A 318 9.17 10.94 13.21
N GLY A 319 8.23 11.51 13.96
CA GLY A 319 8.37 12.79 14.64
C GLY A 319 9.14 12.70 15.95
#